data_AF-A0AAW2CPR9-F1
#
_entry.id   AF-A0AAW2CPR9-F1
#
_cell.length_a   1.000
_cell.length_b   1.000
_cell.length_c   1.000
_cell.angle_alpha   90.00
_cell.angle_beta   90.00
_cell.angle_gamma   90.00
#
_symmetry.space_group_name_H-M   'P 1'
#
loop_
_entity.id
_entity.type
_entity.pdbx_description
1 polymer ?
#
loop_
_entity_poly.entity_id
_entity_poly.type
_entity_poly.pdbx_seq_one_letter_code
_entity_poly.pdbx_strand_id
1 'polypeptide(L)'
;MEGGMGFRDMAMFNDSLLAKQAWRLLKNLDSLLHKVFKARFFPNCTFIEAKYSSSGSHAWNSILQGREVLLRGCQWRIGNGKVVNIWQDNWLPRKNMPRVQSSRVESLAEAKVEILIKEDTRQWDYGLIEGMFTPEEAELINSIPLSRCEAEDTLFWPFTSNGFYTSKSGFNFLKAETQSEQNDVQLAHEKLLWRTLWSFQVPNKIKNLVWRACRNSLPTKGNLVRLSVVKNPRCDRCKQVPESALHALWSCRKLDGVWEDEPFRLCWRRHAFVDFRELLSWLITNDHSLEMFTTSVWLVWTQRNQVRMNQPSICVHQIPSSAKEHVAEFESSQPTPPCIRPVLSSMRAKWRPPGPNMYMPLEIEALAASTALEFAAELGFNRAELETDALMLFNALRDESTHLSPFGLLLDDIRLWMESVPPPFASLVLADTSGIP
;
A
#
# COMPACT_ATOMS: atom_id res chain seq x y z
N MET A 1 -0.49 -9.25 3.35
CA MET A 1 0.96 -9.33 3.53
C MET A 1 1.37 -10.62 2.85
N GLU A 2 2.26 -10.57 1.88
CA GLU A 2 2.59 -11.74 1.06
C GLU A 2 3.54 -12.66 1.83
N GLY A 3 3.33 -13.98 1.74
CA GLY A 3 4.16 -14.98 2.41
C GLY A 3 3.81 -15.33 3.86
N GLY A 4 2.86 -14.65 4.52
CA GLY A 4 2.35 -15.01 5.86
C GLY A 4 3.30 -14.80 7.06
N MET A 5 4.57 -14.42 6.85
CA MET A 5 5.50 -14.08 7.94
C MET A 5 5.43 -12.63 8.45
N GLY A 6 4.59 -11.79 7.85
CA GLY A 6 4.43 -10.39 8.27
C GLY A 6 5.54 -9.43 7.81
N PHE A 7 6.50 -9.89 7.00
CA PHE A 7 7.50 -9.01 6.39
C PHE A 7 6.88 -8.11 5.33
N ARG A 8 7.32 -6.85 5.29
CA ARG A 8 7.00 -5.91 4.20
C ARG A 8 7.83 -6.26 2.97
N ASP A 9 7.28 -6.02 1.80
CA ASP A 9 8.07 -6.05 0.57
C ASP A 9 9.18 -4.99 0.68
N MET A 10 10.44 -5.42 0.59
CA MET A 10 11.58 -4.52 0.80
C MET A 10 11.74 -3.50 -0.32
N ALA A 11 11.42 -3.86 -1.56
CA ALA A 11 11.55 -2.96 -2.70
C ALA A 11 10.55 -1.80 -2.55
N MET A 12 9.28 -2.14 -2.31
CA MET A 12 8.23 -1.15 -2.13
C MET A 12 8.43 -0.31 -0.86
N PHE A 13 9.01 -0.91 0.19
CA PHE A 13 9.35 -0.16 1.40
C PHE A 13 10.51 0.81 1.18
N ASN A 14 11.52 0.41 0.38
CA ASN A 14 12.59 1.32 -0.02
C ASN A 14 12.06 2.46 -0.89
N ASP A 15 11.19 2.17 -1.87
CA ASP A 15 10.56 3.18 -2.71
C ASP A 15 9.73 4.17 -1.89
N SER A 16 9.03 3.70 -0.85
CA SER A 16 8.29 4.59 0.04
C SER A 16 9.17 5.43 0.97
N LEU A 17 10.41 4.99 1.24
CA LEU A 17 11.42 5.80 1.93
C LEU A 17 12.02 6.85 1.00
N LEU A 18 12.31 6.49 -0.26
CA LEU A 18 12.82 7.41 -1.27
C LEU A 18 11.80 8.51 -1.58
N ALA A 19 10.53 8.14 -1.74
CA ALA A 19 9.43 9.09 -1.91
C ALA A 19 9.28 10.05 -0.72
N LYS A 20 9.59 9.62 0.51
CA LYS A 20 9.63 10.52 1.67
C LYS A 20 10.75 11.57 1.55
N GLN A 21 11.91 11.23 0.99
CA GLN A 21 12.96 12.21 0.75
C GLN A 21 12.60 13.16 -0.40
N ALA A 22 12.01 12.62 -1.47
CA ALA A 22 11.46 13.43 -2.57
C ALA A 22 10.40 14.42 -2.05
N TRP A 23 9.54 13.99 -1.13
CA TRP A 23 8.52 14.84 -0.50
C TRP A 23 9.14 16.00 0.28
N ARG A 24 10.23 15.74 1.02
CA ARG A 24 10.97 16.80 1.74
C ARG A 24 11.59 17.81 0.79
N LEU A 25 12.15 17.37 -0.33
CA LEU A 25 12.66 18.28 -1.35
C LEU A 25 11.56 19.12 -1.99
N LEU A 26 10.35 18.56 -2.12
CA LEU A 26 9.19 19.26 -2.68
C LEU A 26 8.60 20.30 -1.71
N LYS A 27 8.52 20.00 -0.41
CA LYS A 27 7.81 20.83 0.58
C LYS A 27 8.68 21.71 1.45
N ASN A 28 9.94 21.32 1.70
CA ASN A 28 10.80 22.03 2.64
C ASN A 28 11.88 22.81 1.89
N LEU A 29 11.45 23.86 1.17
CA LEU A 29 12.31 24.66 0.29
C LEU A 29 13.46 25.36 1.04
N ASP A 30 13.24 25.71 2.31
CA ASP A 30 14.26 26.36 3.14
C ASP A 30 15.33 25.43 3.71
N SER A 31 15.12 24.12 3.61
CA SER A 31 16.06 23.14 4.15
C SER A 31 17.39 23.21 3.41
N LEU A 32 18.49 22.95 4.15
CA LEU A 32 19.82 22.82 3.54
C LEU A 32 19.84 21.75 2.44
N LEU A 33 19.09 20.66 2.64
CA LEU A 33 18.93 19.60 1.66
C LEU A 33 18.37 20.15 0.33
N HIS A 34 17.28 20.91 0.38
CA HIS A 34 16.70 21.52 -0.81
C HIS A 34 17.69 22.49 -1.48
N LYS A 35 18.25 23.43 -0.73
CA LYS A 35 19.17 24.46 -1.26
C LYS A 35 20.38 23.85 -1.97
N VAL A 36 21.01 22.83 -1.38
CA VAL A 36 22.16 22.13 -1.98
C VAL A 36 21.76 21.34 -3.23
N PHE A 37 20.66 20.60 -3.17
CA PHE A 37 20.21 19.78 -4.30
C PHE A 37 19.70 20.64 -5.47
N LYS A 38 19.00 21.73 -5.17
CA LYS A 38 18.55 22.74 -6.15
C LYS A 38 19.74 23.29 -6.91
N ALA A 39 20.75 23.81 -6.20
CA ALA A 39 21.93 24.40 -6.83
C ALA A 39 22.71 23.40 -7.71
N ARG A 40 22.76 22.12 -7.30
CA ARG A 40 23.57 21.10 -7.99
C ARG A 40 22.84 20.36 -9.11
N PHE A 41 21.58 19.98 -8.90
CA PHE A 41 20.89 19.00 -9.75
C PHE A 41 19.72 19.57 -10.55
N PHE A 42 19.08 20.64 -10.07
CA PHE A 42 17.95 21.28 -10.77
C PHE A 42 17.96 22.81 -10.61
N PRO A 43 19.05 23.50 -11.01
CA PRO A 43 19.22 24.93 -10.72
C PRO A 43 18.16 25.79 -11.40
N ASN A 44 17.76 25.42 -12.62
CA ASN A 44 16.90 26.23 -13.49
C ASN A 44 15.47 25.69 -13.63
N CYS A 45 15.08 24.67 -12.85
CA CYS A 45 13.74 24.08 -12.91
C CYS A 45 13.26 23.60 -11.55
N THR A 46 11.98 23.30 -11.40
CA THR A 46 11.46 22.73 -10.15
C THR A 46 11.95 21.29 -9.94
N PHE A 47 11.82 20.78 -8.71
CA PHE A 47 12.14 19.37 -8.43
C PHE A 47 11.28 18.40 -9.26
N ILE A 48 10.04 18.80 -9.56
CA ILE A 48 9.12 18.03 -10.40
C ILE A 48 9.64 17.92 -11.84
N GLU A 49 10.14 19.02 -12.41
CA GLU A 49 10.64 19.08 -13.79
C GLU A 49 12.05 18.51 -13.97
N ALA A 50 12.77 18.26 -12.88
CA ALA A 50 14.16 17.80 -12.92
C ALA A 50 14.30 16.50 -13.74
N LYS A 51 15.26 16.44 -14.67
CA LYS A 51 15.40 15.25 -15.53
C LYS A 51 16.42 14.27 -14.98
N TYR A 52 16.25 13.00 -15.35
CA TYR A 52 17.28 11.99 -15.14
C TYR A 52 18.56 12.40 -15.89
N SER A 53 19.70 12.15 -15.27
CA SER A 53 21.02 12.41 -15.83
C SER A 53 21.91 11.21 -15.58
N SER A 54 22.53 10.68 -16.65
CA SER A 54 23.51 9.59 -16.57
C SER A 54 24.77 9.98 -15.79
N SER A 55 25.07 11.27 -15.71
CA SER A 55 26.16 11.85 -14.89
C SER A 55 25.73 12.15 -13.44
N GLY A 56 24.46 11.95 -13.11
CA GLY A 56 23.91 12.16 -11.77
C GLY A 56 24.43 11.13 -10.76
N SER A 57 24.54 11.54 -9.50
CA SER A 57 24.90 10.61 -8.43
C SER A 57 23.83 9.52 -8.26
N HIS A 58 24.23 8.32 -7.83
CA HIS A 58 23.29 7.23 -7.56
C HIS A 58 22.19 7.66 -6.56
N ALA A 59 22.55 8.41 -5.52
CA ALA A 59 21.59 8.94 -4.55
C ALA A 59 20.55 9.87 -5.19
N TRP A 60 20.97 10.76 -6.09
CA TRP A 60 20.05 11.63 -6.83
C TRP A 60 19.08 10.84 -7.71
N ASN A 61 19.60 9.86 -8.45
CA ASN A 61 18.78 9.01 -9.31
C ASN A 61 17.77 8.18 -8.49
N SER A 62 18.13 7.72 -7.29
CA SER A 62 17.18 7.07 -6.37
C SER A 62 16.12 8.04 -5.84
N ILE A 63 16.46 9.30 -5.57
CA ILE A 63 15.46 10.32 -5.18
C ILE A 63 14.48 10.59 -6.32
N LEU A 64 14.94 10.63 -7.57
CA LEU A 64 14.06 10.74 -8.74
C LEU A 64 13.11 9.56 -8.86
N GLN A 65 13.54 8.33 -8.55
CA GLN A 65 12.64 7.17 -8.48
C GLN A 65 11.54 7.37 -7.42
N GLY A 66 11.92 7.89 -6.24
CA GLY A 66 10.96 8.25 -5.20
C GLY A 66 9.98 9.34 -5.63
N ARG A 67 10.42 10.31 -6.45
CA ARG A 67 9.55 11.32 -7.04
C ARG A 67 8.49 10.72 -7.96
N GLU A 68 8.82 9.71 -8.76
CA GLU A 68 7.82 9.05 -9.62
C GLU A 68 6.67 8.42 -8.82
N VAL A 69 6.94 7.94 -7.60
CA VAL A 69 5.89 7.49 -6.67
C VAL A 69 4.97 8.65 -6.28
N LEU A 70 5.55 9.83 -6.03
CA LEU A 70 4.78 11.04 -5.70
C LEU A 70 3.97 11.52 -6.90
N LEU A 71 4.51 11.54 -8.11
CA LEU A 71 3.78 11.97 -9.31
C LEU A 71 2.55 11.10 -9.60
N ARG A 72 2.64 9.81 -9.30
CA ARG A 72 1.51 8.87 -9.45
C ARG A 72 0.48 9.00 -8.33
N GLY A 73 0.92 9.26 -7.10
CA GLY A 73 0.03 9.23 -5.92
C GLY A 73 -0.45 10.59 -5.40
N CYS A 74 0.22 11.70 -5.74
CA CYS A 74 -0.19 13.03 -5.29
C CYS A 74 -1.35 13.57 -6.13
N GLN A 75 -2.10 14.47 -5.51
CA GLN A 75 -3.13 15.26 -6.16
C GLN A 75 -2.85 16.74 -5.92
N TRP A 76 -3.31 17.60 -6.82
CA TRP A 76 -3.24 19.04 -6.66
C TRP A 76 -4.45 19.54 -5.89
N ARG A 77 -4.19 20.36 -4.86
CA ARG A 77 -5.19 21.24 -4.26
C ARG A 77 -5.14 22.56 -5.02
N ILE A 78 -6.27 22.94 -5.61
CA ILE A 78 -6.40 24.21 -6.34
C ILE A 78 -6.45 25.37 -5.35
N GLY A 79 -5.62 26.38 -5.58
CA GLY A 79 -5.65 27.66 -4.88
C GLY A 79 -6.00 28.78 -5.87
N ASN A 80 -5.02 29.19 -6.67
CA ASN A 80 -5.18 30.23 -7.70
C ASN A 80 -5.24 29.66 -9.13
N GLY A 81 -4.99 28.36 -9.30
CA GLY A 81 -5.07 27.65 -10.57
C GLY A 81 -3.95 27.96 -11.57
N LYS A 82 -2.96 28.80 -11.21
CA LYS A 82 -1.93 29.31 -12.13
C LYS A 82 -0.92 28.25 -12.55
N VAL A 83 -0.70 27.22 -11.72
CA VAL A 83 0.34 26.20 -11.94
C VAL A 83 -0.23 24.93 -12.56
N VAL A 84 -1.45 24.56 -12.17
CA VAL A 84 -2.08 23.27 -12.52
C VAL A 84 -2.59 23.27 -13.94
N ASN A 85 -2.18 22.30 -14.76
CA ASN A 85 -2.70 22.08 -16.11
C ASN A 85 -4.02 21.29 -16.04
N ILE A 86 -5.04 21.76 -16.75
CA ILE A 86 -6.39 21.18 -16.73
C ILE A 86 -6.40 19.69 -17.13
N TRP A 87 -5.66 19.27 -18.16
CA TRP A 87 -5.76 17.91 -18.73
C TRP A 87 -4.58 17.00 -18.39
N GLN A 88 -3.48 17.53 -17.85
CA GLN A 88 -2.26 16.76 -17.57
C GLN A 88 -2.10 16.45 -16.08
N ASP A 89 -2.64 17.28 -15.21
CA ASP A 89 -2.46 17.15 -13.76
C ASP A 89 -3.62 16.40 -13.08
N ASN A 90 -3.32 15.84 -11.91
CA ASN A 90 -4.27 15.09 -11.07
C ASN A 90 -4.94 16.03 -10.07
N TRP A 91 -6.03 16.70 -10.44
CA TRP A 91 -6.64 17.74 -9.60
C TRP A 91 -8.14 17.57 -9.35
N LEU A 92 -8.80 16.57 -9.96
CA LEU A 92 -10.19 16.26 -9.67
C LEU A 92 -10.32 15.51 -8.33
N PRO A 93 -11.34 15.83 -7.51
CA PRO A 93 -11.56 15.23 -6.20
C PRO A 93 -12.18 13.83 -6.35
N ARG A 94 -11.42 12.88 -6.89
CA ARG A 94 -11.82 11.47 -6.98
C ARG A 94 -10.64 10.53 -6.75
N LYS A 95 -10.92 9.38 -6.13
CA LYS A 95 -9.89 8.37 -5.83
C LYS A 95 -9.31 7.70 -7.07
N ASN A 96 -10.14 7.46 -8.07
CA ASN A 96 -9.76 6.81 -9.30
C ASN A 96 -9.73 7.84 -10.42
N MET A 97 -8.69 7.83 -11.25
CA MET A 97 -8.56 8.71 -12.42
C MET A 97 -8.71 10.21 -12.10
N PRO A 98 -7.93 10.80 -11.17
CA PRO A 98 -8.07 12.21 -10.76
C PRO A 98 -7.72 13.24 -11.86
N ARG A 99 -7.40 12.77 -13.07
CA ARG A 99 -7.17 13.59 -14.25
C ARG A 99 -8.46 13.71 -15.06
N VAL A 100 -8.69 14.87 -15.65
CA VAL A 100 -9.78 15.12 -16.60
C VAL A 100 -9.72 14.10 -17.76
N GLN A 101 -10.86 13.48 -18.07
CA GLN A 101 -11.04 12.53 -19.17
C GLN A 101 -11.79 13.14 -20.35
N SER A 102 -12.47 14.28 -20.17
CA SER A 102 -13.06 15.04 -21.27
C SER A 102 -12.06 15.32 -22.40
N SER A 103 -12.59 15.32 -23.63
CA SER A 103 -11.83 15.59 -24.84
C SER A 103 -11.07 16.92 -24.72
N ARG A 104 -9.79 16.87 -25.05
CA ARG A 104 -8.94 18.07 -25.08
C ARG A 104 -9.38 18.96 -26.22
N VAL A 105 -9.57 20.23 -25.93
CA VAL A 105 -9.66 21.26 -26.96
C VAL A 105 -8.22 21.61 -27.34
N GLU A 106 -7.82 21.36 -28.59
CA GLU A 106 -6.42 21.48 -29.04
C GLU A 106 -5.80 22.85 -28.72
N SER A 107 -6.58 23.93 -28.89
CA SER A 107 -6.15 25.30 -28.60
C SER A 107 -5.92 25.58 -27.11
N LEU A 108 -6.44 24.73 -26.22
CA LEU A 108 -6.34 24.87 -24.77
C LEU A 108 -5.52 23.75 -24.13
N ALA A 109 -4.83 22.88 -24.89
CA ALA A 109 -4.15 21.71 -24.35
C ALA A 109 -3.16 21.99 -23.19
N GLU A 110 -2.55 23.18 -23.18
CA GLU A 110 -1.62 23.65 -22.14
C GLU A 110 -2.24 24.63 -21.13
N ALA A 111 -3.56 24.85 -21.20
CA ALA A 111 -4.24 25.82 -20.36
C ALA A 111 -4.27 25.40 -18.88
N LYS A 112 -4.19 26.41 -18.03
CA LYS A 112 -4.13 26.30 -16.58
C LYS A 112 -5.51 26.41 -15.97
N VAL A 113 -5.71 25.84 -14.78
CA VAL A 113 -7.00 25.85 -14.08
C VAL A 113 -7.48 27.28 -13.79
N GLU A 114 -6.58 28.26 -13.74
CA GLU A 114 -6.91 29.68 -13.58
C GLU A 114 -7.99 30.18 -14.55
N ILE A 115 -8.04 29.67 -15.80
CA ILE A 115 -9.04 30.13 -16.79
C ILE A 115 -10.47 29.77 -16.42
N LEU A 116 -10.63 28.77 -15.55
CA LEU A 116 -11.92 28.30 -15.07
C LEU A 116 -12.39 29.10 -13.84
N ILE A 117 -11.55 30.00 -13.31
CA ILE A 117 -11.80 30.79 -12.10
C ILE A 117 -12.02 32.25 -12.50
N LYS A 118 -13.13 32.83 -12.05
CA LYS A 118 -13.40 34.26 -12.19
C LYS A 118 -12.54 35.05 -11.21
N GLU A 119 -11.68 35.93 -11.74
CA GLU A 119 -10.70 36.67 -10.93
C GLU A 119 -11.34 37.62 -9.92
N ASP A 120 -12.48 38.21 -10.29
CA ASP A 120 -13.22 39.19 -9.48
C ASP A 120 -14.00 38.55 -8.32
N THR A 121 -14.65 37.41 -8.57
CA THR A 121 -15.49 36.74 -7.56
C THR A 121 -14.81 35.56 -6.86
N ARG A 122 -13.66 35.09 -7.34
CA ARG A 122 -13.00 33.85 -6.89
C ARG A 122 -13.92 32.63 -6.95
N GLN A 123 -14.86 32.61 -7.90
CA GLN A 123 -15.78 31.51 -8.13
C GLN A 123 -15.47 30.80 -9.44
N TRP A 124 -15.89 29.54 -9.54
CA TRP A 124 -15.85 28.79 -10.77
C TRP A 124 -16.71 29.45 -11.87
N ASP A 125 -16.22 29.45 -13.10
CA ASP A 125 -17.01 29.83 -14.27
C ASP A 125 -17.86 28.65 -14.75
N TYR A 126 -19.02 28.50 -14.11
CA TYR A 126 -20.00 27.44 -14.40
C TYR A 126 -20.30 27.31 -15.90
N GLY A 127 -20.49 28.43 -16.61
CA GLY A 127 -20.82 28.40 -18.03
C GLY A 127 -19.69 27.85 -18.89
N LEU A 128 -18.44 28.22 -18.57
CA LEU A 128 -17.26 27.70 -19.25
C LEU A 128 -17.06 26.21 -18.95
N ILE A 129 -17.24 25.81 -17.68
CA ILE A 129 -17.05 24.44 -17.22
C ILE A 129 -18.08 23.50 -17.86
N GLU A 130 -19.36 23.85 -17.87
CA GLU A 130 -20.42 23.05 -18.51
C GLU A 130 -20.19 22.87 -20.02
N GLY A 131 -19.58 23.86 -20.67
CA GLY A 131 -19.25 23.79 -22.10
C GLY A 131 -18.01 22.96 -22.43
N MET A 132 -17.09 22.77 -21.47
CA MET A 132 -15.79 22.12 -21.69
C MET A 132 -15.70 20.68 -21.17
N PHE A 133 -16.46 20.36 -20.12
CA PHE A 133 -16.35 19.08 -19.41
C PHE A 133 -17.61 18.22 -19.56
N THR A 134 -17.52 16.91 -19.29
CA THR A 134 -18.72 16.08 -19.17
C THR A 134 -19.54 16.55 -17.97
N PRO A 135 -20.87 16.31 -17.94
CA PRO A 135 -21.70 16.71 -16.79
C PRO A 135 -21.16 16.18 -15.45
N GLU A 136 -20.65 14.94 -15.43
CA GLU A 136 -20.02 14.35 -14.26
C GLU A 136 -18.74 15.11 -13.84
N GLU A 137 -17.84 15.43 -14.76
CA GLU A 137 -16.62 16.17 -14.44
C GLU A 137 -16.89 17.63 -14.07
N ALA A 138 -17.87 18.27 -14.72
CA ALA A 138 -18.32 19.61 -14.40
C ALA A 138 -18.86 19.69 -12.96
N GLU A 139 -19.68 18.72 -12.55
CA GLU A 139 -20.18 18.61 -11.17
C GLU A 139 -19.03 18.45 -10.17
N LEU A 140 -18.05 17.59 -10.48
CA LEU A 140 -16.85 17.41 -9.65
C LEU A 140 -16.05 18.71 -9.51
N ILE A 141 -15.78 19.40 -10.61
CA ILE A 141 -15.00 20.65 -10.61
C ILE A 141 -15.72 21.73 -9.79
N ASN A 142 -17.00 21.94 -10.06
CA ASN A 142 -17.80 22.95 -9.37
C ASN A 142 -17.94 22.68 -7.87
N SER A 143 -17.76 21.43 -7.45
CA SER A 143 -17.77 21.06 -6.04
C SER A 143 -16.49 21.42 -5.27
N ILE A 144 -15.40 21.75 -5.96
CA ILE A 144 -14.11 22.07 -5.34
C ILE A 144 -14.23 23.43 -4.65
N PRO A 145 -14.09 23.52 -3.33
CA PRO A 145 -14.10 24.82 -2.66
C PRO A 145 -12.86 25.62 -3.06
N LEU A 146 -13.06 26.84 -3.54
CA LEU A 146 -12.01 27.82 -3.76
C LEU A 146 -11.88 28.67 -2.49
N SER A 147 -10.64 28.92 -2.05
CA SER A 147 -10.41 29.78 -0.89
C SER A 147 -10.80 31.23 -1.20
N ARG A 148 -11.31 31.91 -0.18
CA ARG A 148 -11.61 33.34 -0.22
C ARG A 148 -10.36 34.20 -0.34
N CYS A 149 -9.25 33.68 0.18
CA CYS A 149 -7.96 34.36 0.13
C CYS A 149 -7.11 33.83 -1.02
N GLU A 150 -6.10 34.63 -1.38
CA GLU A 150 -5.11 34.17 -2.33
C GLU A 150 -4.27 33.04 -1.71
N ALA A 151 -4.57 31.82 -2.14
CA ALA A 151 -3.80 30.62 -1.83
C ALA A 151 -3.08 30.11 -3.09
N GLU A 152 -1.89 29.55 -2.90
CA GLU A 152 -1.13 28.92 -3.98
C GLU A 152 -1.57 27.46 -4.22
N ASP A 153 -1.52 27.05 -5.49
CA ASP A 153 -1.71 25.66 -5.88
C ASP A 153 -0.68 24.75 -5.20
N THR A 154 -1.14 23.67 -4.58
CA THR A 154 -0.26 22.86 -3.73
C THR A 154 -0.52 21.36 -3.91
N LEU A 155 0.53 20.60 -4.20
CA LEU A 155 0.46 19.13 -4.18
C LEU A 155 0.21 18.60 -2.77
N PHE A 156 -0.73 17.68 -2.60
CA PHE A 156 -0.99 16.99 -1.35
C PHE A 156 -1.04 15.47 -1.56
N TRP A 157 -0.84 14.74 -0.46
CA TRP A 157 -0.91 13.28 -0.42
C TRP A 157 -2.30 12.85 0.08
N PRO A 158 -3.19 12.34 -0.78
CA PRO A 158 -4.61 12.10 -0.44
C PRO A 158 -4.81 10.91 0.51
N PHE A 159 -3.77 10.12 0.79
CA PHE A 159 -3.84 8.95 1.66
C PHE A 159 -3.56 9.27 3.15
N THR A 160 -3.62 10.54 3.51
CA THR A 160 -3.43 11.08 4.87
C THR A 160 -4.33 12.29 5.06
N SER A 161 -4.95 12.42 6.24
CA SER A 161 -5.95 13.47 6.51
C SER A 161 -5.41 14.91 6.40
N ASN A 162 -4.13 15.13 6.75
CA ASN A 162 -3.47 16.43 6.66
C ASN A 162 -2.78 16.68 5.31
N GLY A 163 -2.86 15.73 4.37
CA GLY A 163 -2.21 15.84 3.06
C GLY A 163 -0.69 15.64 3.06
N PHE A 164 -0.06 15.22 4.17
CA PHE A 164 1.38 14.98 4.22
C PHE A 164 1.78 13.54 3.94
N TYR A 165 2.78 13.37 3.08
CA TYR A 165 3.32 12.04 2.80
C TYR A 165 3.95 11.39 4.04
N THR A 166 3.66 10.09 4.24
CA THR A 166 4.40 9.23 5.17
C THR A 166 4.85 7.96 4.46
N SER A 167 6.00 7.39 4.83
CA SER A 167 6.45 6.12 4.23
C SER A 167 5.47 4.96 4.46
N LYS A 168 4.64 5.05 5.52
CA LYS A 168 3.56 4.08 5.78
C LYS A 168 2.44 4.21 4.75
N SER A 169 1.93 5.44 4.54
CA SER A 169 0.88 5.68 3.55
C SER A 169 1.37 5.43 2.12
N GLY A 170 2.60 5.80 1.81
CA GLY A 170 3.25 5.49 0.53
C GLY A 170 3.45 4.00 0.25
N PHE A 171 3.87 3.22 1.25
CA PHE A 171 3.96 1.76 1.11
C PHE A 171 2.59 1.13 0.84
N ASN A 172 1.55 1.60 1.54
CA ASN A 172 0.19 1.12 1.33
C ASN A 172 -0.33 1.48 -0.07
N PHE A 173 0.00 2.68 -0.57
CA PHE A 173 -0.32 3.11 -1.94
C PHE A 173 0.31 2.19 -2.99
N LEU A 174 1.63 1.99 -2.94
CA LEU A 174 2.33 1.08 -3.87
C LEU A 174 1.75 -0.33 -3.83
N LYS A 175 1.35 -0.79 -2.64
CA LYS A 175 0.74 -2.10 -2.46
C LYS A 175 -0.65 -2.23 -3.04
N ALA A 176 -1.47 -1.19 -2.93
CA ALA A 176 -2.78 -1.18 -3.56
C ALA A 176 -2.64 -1.19 -5.08
N GLU A 177 -1.66 -0.47 -5.62
CA GLU A 177 -1.36 -0.41 -7.06
C GLU A 177 -0.94 -1.78 -7.61
N THR A 178 0.03 -2.46 -7.00
CA THR A 178 0.44 -3.81 -7.43
C THR A 178 -0.70 -4.84 -7.31
N GLN A 179 -1.58 -4.68 -6.31
CA GLN A 179 -2.74 -5.56 -6.16
C GLN A 179 -3.82 -5.33 -7.22
N SER A 180 -3.96 -4.10 -7.72
CA SER A 180 -4.85 -3.78 -8.83
C SER A 180 -4.35 -4.35 -10.17
N GLU A 181 -3.04 -4.54 -10.32
CA GLU A 181 -2.42 -5.10 -11.53
C GLU A 181 -2.37 -6.64 -11.54
N GLN A 182 -2.50 -7.29 -10.38
CA GLN A 182 -2.50 -8.74 -10.26
C GLN A 182 -3.90 -9.34 -10.42
N ASN A 183 -4.01 -10.44 -11.16
CA ASN A 183 -5.26 -11.21 -11.27
C ASN A 183 -5.75 -11.64 -9.87
N ASP A 184 -6.98 -11.25 -9.52
CA ASP A 184 -7.62 -11.48 -8.22
C ASP A 184 -7.56 -12.96 -7.78
N VAL A 185 -7.63 -13.88 -8.76
CA VAL A 185 -7.54 -15.34 -8.55
C VAL A 185 -6.17 -15.77 -8.04
N GLN A 186 -5.08 -15.22 -8.59
CA GLN A 186 -3.72 -15.60 -8.20
C GLN A 186 -3.40 -15.12 -6.77
N LEU A 187 -3.83 -13.91 -6.43
CA LEU A 187 -3.69 -13.35 -5.08
C LEU A 187 -4.51 -14.15 -4.05
N ALA A 188 -5.71 -14.62 -4.43
CA ALA A 188 -6.54 -15.46 -3.58
C ALA A 188 -5.91 -16.84 -3.33
N HIS A 189 -5.38 -17.49 -4.37
CA HIS A 189 -4.67 -18.76 -4.25
C HIS A 189 -3.44 -18.64 -3.35
N GLU A 190 -2.67 -17.57 -3.50
CA GLU A 190 -1.48 -17.33 -2.67
C GLU A 190 -1.84 -17.08 -1.20
N LYS A 191 -2.90 -16.31 -0.93
CA LYS A 191 -3.41 -16.12 0.44
C LYS A 191 -3.85 -17.44 1.07
N LEU A 192 -4.54 -18.30 0.31
CA LEU A 192 -4.98 -19.62 0.78
C LEU A 192 -3.77 -20.50 1.10
N LEU A 193 -2.80 -20.60 0.18
CA LEU A 193 -1.57 -21.36 0.36
C LEU A 193 -0.86 -21.01 1.66
N TRP A 194 -0.63 -19.71 1.91
CA TRP A 194 0.06 -19.28 3.12
C TRP A 194 -0.77 -19.52 4.38
N ARG A 195 -2.07 -19.23 4.35
CA ARG A 195 -2.95 -19.50 5.50
C ARG A 195 -2.91 -20.97 5.89
N THR A 196 -2.99 -21.87 4.91
CA THR A 196 -2.93 -23.32 5.12
C THR A 196 -1.56 -23.79 5.61
N LEU A 197 -0.46 -23.30 5.02
CA LEU A 197 0.89 -23.65 5.47
C LEU A 197 1.13 -23.27 6.94
N TRP A 198 0.67 -22.09 7.35
CA TRP A 198 0.86 -21.62 8.72
C TRP A 198 -0.06 -22.32 9.73
N SER A 199 -1.16 -22.95 9.29
CA SER A 199 -2.06 -23.72 10.15
C SER A 199 -1.61 -25.17 10.42
N PHE A 200 -0.59 -25.69 9.71
CA PHE A 200 -0.12 -27.08 9.91
C PHE A 200 0.32 -27.35 11.35
N GLN A 201 0.06 -28.56 11.85
CA GLN A 201 0.49 -28.99 13.17
C GLN A 201 1.90 -29.57 13.12
N VAL A 202 2.88 -28.72 12.79
CA VAL A 202 4.31 -29.06 12.77
C VAL A 202 5.16 -27.95 13.39
N PRO A 203 6.40 -28.23 13.85
CA PRO A 203 7.29 -27.20 14.36
C PRO A 203 7.50 -26.03 13.39
N ASN A 204 7.59 -24.81 13.91
CA ASN A 204 7.78 -23.60 13.09
C ASN A 204 9.02 -23.66 12.18
N LYS A 205 10.08 -24.38 12.57
CA LYS A 205 11.27 -24.60 11.72
C LYS A 205 10.92 -25.31 10.41
N ILE A 206 9.95 -26.23 10.43
CA ILE A 206 9.47 -26.99 9.27
C ILE A 206 8.63 -26.08 8.37
N LYS A 207 7.67 -25.34 8.96
CA LYS A 207 6.88 -24.34 8.22
C LYS A 207 7.77 -23.32 7.49
N ASN A 208 8.79 -22.82 8.18
CA ASN A 208 9.78 -21.90 7.60
C ASN A 208 10.56 -22.54 6.45
N LEU A 209 11.00 -23.78 6.57
CA LEU A 209 11.70 -24.48 5.48
C LEU A 209 10.82 -24.60 4.24
N VAL A 210 9.57 -25.04 4.42
CA VAL A 210 8.59 -25.24 3.35
C VAL A 210 8.25 -23.90 2.69
N TRP A 211 8.09 -22.83 3.47
CA TRP A 211 7.93 -21.47 2.96
C TRP A 211 9.12 -21.05 2.09
N ARG A 212 10.35 -21.29 2.56
CA ARG A 212 11.57 -20.99 1.78
C ARG A 212 11.65 -21.80 0.49
N ALA A 213 11.21 -23.05 0.52
CA ALA A 213 11.13 -23.89 -0.67
C ALA A 213 10.15 -23.32 -1.70
N CYS A 214 8.95 -22.90 -1.26
CA CYS A 214 7.94 -22.29 -2.13
C CYS A 214 8.39 -20.94 -2.72
N ARG A 215 9.19 -20.16 -1.97
CA ARG A 215 9.79 -18.90 -2.45
C ARG A 215 11.10 -19.11 -3.22
N ASN A 216 11.48 -20.35 -3.49
CA ASN A 216 12.75 -20.73 -4.12
C ASN A 216 13.96 -20.03 -3.48
N SER A 217 13.98 -19.90 -2.15
CA SER A 217 15.01 -19.20 -1.36
C SER A 217 15.90 -20.15 -0.55
N LEU A 218 15.80 -21.45 -0.83
CA LEU A 218 16.72 -22.45 -0.29
C LEU A 218 18.08 -22.37 -0.99
N PRO A 219 19.20 -22.61 -0.27
CA PRO A 219 20.54 -22.68 -0.83
C PRO A 219 20.76 -24.01 -1.59
N THR A 220 19.94 -24.23 -2.61
CA THR A 220 20.15 -25.28 -3.61
C THR A 220 21.31 -24.89 -4.52
N LYS A 221 21.95 -25.86 -5.17
CA LYS A 221 23.06 -25.55 -6.07
C LYS A 221 22.65 -24.66 -7.24
N GLY A 222 21.43 -24.79 -7.77
CA GLY A 222 20.92 -23.85 -8.77
C GLY A 222 20.93 -22.39 -8.27
N ASN A 223 20.45 -22.16 -7.05
CA ASN A 223 20.44 -20.82 -6.46
C ASN A 223 21.85 -20.32 -6.09
N LEU A 224 22.73 -21.20 -5.62
CA LEU A 224 24.11 -20.85 -5.30
C LEU A 224 24.94 -20.48 -6.55
N VAL A 225 24.69 -21.13 -7.69
CA VAL A 225 25.30 -20.73 -8.97
C VAL A 225 24.81 -19.34 -9.38
N ARG A 226 23.51 -19.05 -9.24
CA ARG A 226 22.95 -17.72 -9.54
C ARG A 226 23.57 -16.62 -8.67
N LEU A 227 23.95 -16.94 -7.44
CA LEU A 227 24.66 -16.05 -6.52
C LEU A 227 26.19 -16.09 -6.69
N SER A 228 26.71 -16.78 -7.71
CA SER A 228 28.15 -16.95 -7.98
C SER A 228 28.96 -17.58 -6.83
N VAL A 229 28.31 -18.34 -5.94
CA VAL A 229 28.95 -19.02 -4.80
C VAL A 229 29.58 -20.35 -5.22
N VAL A 230 28.96 -21.06 -6.16
CA VAL A 230 29.45 -22.34 -6.70
C VAL A 230 29.40 -22.34 -8.23
N LYS A 231 30.21 -23.18 -8.88
CA LYS A 231 30.26 -23.27 -10.35
C LYS A 231 29.32 -24.33 -10.95
N ASN A 232 29.04 -25.40 -10.21
CA ASN A 232 28.27 -26.54 -10.74
C ASN A 232 26.85 -26.57 -10.15
N PRO A 233 25.79 -26.45 -10.97
CA PRO A 233 24.41 -26.45 -10.49
C PRO A 233 23.87 -27.86 -10.20
N ARG A 234 24.56 -28.94 -10.60
CA ARG A 234 24.02 -30.31 -10.55
C ARG A 234 23.82 -30.82 -9.13
N CYS A 235 22.69 -31.47 -8.91
CA CYS A 235 22.30 -32.07 -7.62
C CYS A 235 23.35 -33.03 -7.09
N ASP A 236 23.62 -32.96 -5.78
CA ASP A 236 24.61 -33.83 -5.15
C ASP A 236 24.20 -35.28 -5.00
N ARG A 237 22.90 -35.58 -5.04
CA ARG A 237 22.40 -36.96 -4.95
C ARG A 237 22.47 -37.67 -6.31
N CYS A 238 21.83 -37.11 -7.34
CA CYS A 238 21.74 -37.78 -8.64
C CYS A 238 22.88 -37.42 -9.60
N LYS A 239 23.55 -36.26 -9.41
CA LYS A 239 24.60 -35.71 -10.29
C LYS A 239 24.16 -35.48 -11.74
N GLN A 240 22.87 -35.56 -12.06
CA GLN A 240 22.33 -35.48 -13.42
C GLN A 240 21.72 -34.11 -13.76
N VAL A 241 20.84 -33.59 -12.89
CA VAL A 241 20.01 -32.41 -13.19
C VAL A 241 20.43 -31.21 -12.31
N PRO A 242 20.30 -29.96 -12.78
CA PRO A 242 20.41 -28.77 -11.93
C PRO A 242 19.51 -28.84 -10.70
N GLU A 243 20.05 -28.52 -9.53
CA GLU A 243 19.34 -28.65 -8.26
C GLU A 243 18.42 -27.45 -8.02
N SER A 244 17.12 -27.63 -8.29
CA SER A 244 16.05 -26.74 -7.84
C SER A 244 15.53 -27.16 -6.46
N ALA A 245 14.72 -26.31 -5.81
CA ALA A 245 14.05 -26.68 -4.56
C ALA A 245 13.15 -27.92 -4.74
N LEU A 246 12.40 -27.97 -5.86
CA LEU A 246 11.59 -29.13 -6.23
C LEU A 246 12.46 -30.38 -6.40
N HIS A 247 13.58 -30.29 -7.12
CA HIS A 247 14.44 -31.46 -7.34
C HIS A 247 15.15 -31.93 -6.07
N ALA A 248 15.60 -31.01 -5.21
CA ALA A 248 16.28 -31.37 -3.97
C ALA A 248 15.38 -32.08 -2.95
N LEU A 249 14.07 -31.78 -2.98
CA LEU A 249 13.10 -32.21 -1.96
C LEU A 249 12.10 -33.25 -2.47
N TRP A 250 11.69 -33.13 -3.72
CA TRP A 250 10.75 -34.01 -4.40
C TRP A 250 11.47 -34.72 -5.54
N SER A 251 11.47 -34.22 -6.78
CA SER A 251 11.66 -34.99 -8.03
C SER A 251 13.00 -35.73 -8.29
N CYS A 252 13.93 -35.80 -7.33
CA CYS A 252 15.17 -36.57 -7.48
C CYS A 252 14.92 -38.08 -7.32
N ARG A 253 15.27 -38.88 -8.33
CA ARG A 253 15.16 -40.36 -8.30
C ARG A 253 15.90 -41.05 -7.14
N LYS A 254 16.89 -40.39 -6.53
CA LYS A 254 17.55 -40.91 -5.33
C LYS A 254 16.69 -40.78 -4.06
N LEU A 255 15.48 -40.24 -4.16
CA LEU A 255 14.48 -40.14 -3.10
C LEU A 255 13.32 -41.12 -3.30
N ASP A 256 13.41 -42.07 -4.25
CA ASP A 256 12.34 -43.06 -4.49
C ASP A 256 11.92 -43.75 -3.17
N GLY A 257 12.89 -44.20 -2.36
CA GLY A 257 12.61 -44.82 -1.05
C GLY A 257 12.01 -43.91 0.03
N VAL A 258 11.79 -42.61 -0.24
CA VAL A 258 11.09 -41.69 0.67
C VAL A 258 9.62 -41.55 0.29
N TRP A 259 9.33 -41.54 -1.01
CA TRP A 259 8.01 -41.18 -1.54
C TRP A 259 7.28 -42.36 -2.17
N GLU A 260 7.86 -43.57 -2.11
CA GLU A 260 7.26 -44.79 -2.65
C GLU A 260 6.11 -45.38 -1.81
N ASP A 261 5.92 -44.89 -0.58
CA ASP A 261 4.81 -45.27 0.28
C ASP A 261 3.56 -44.39 0.06
N GLU A 262 2.38 -44.93 0.36
CA GLU A 262 1.15 -44.14 0.44
C GLU A 262 1.24 -43.09 1.56
N PRO A 263 0.67 -41.88 1.40
CA PRO A 263 -0.25 -41.45 0.33
C PRO A 263 0.42 -40.77 -0.89
N PHE A 264 1.75 -40.73 -0.96
CA PHE A 264 2.49 -39.90 -1.93
C PHE A 264 2.88 -40.63 -3.21
N ARG A 265 2.90 -41.96 -3.18
CA ARG A 265 3.32 -42.83 -4.30
C ARG A 265 2.66 -42.49 -5.63
N LEU A 266 1.34 -42.30 -5.63
CA LEU A 266 0.59 -41.98 -6.85
C LEU A 266 0.96 -40.60 -7.41
N CYS A 267 1.06 -39.59 -6.55
CA CYS A 267 1.46 -38.24 -6.92
C CYS A 267 2.90 -38.23 -7.47
N TRP A 268 3.82 -38.90 -6.78
CA TRP A 268 5.23 -39.03 -7.13
C TRP A 268 5.45 -39.58 -8.55
N ARG A 269 4.69 -40.61 -8.94
CA ARG A 269 4.88 -41.30 -10.22
C ARG A 269 4.11 -40.70 -11.39
N ARG A 270 2.99 -40.01 -11.14
CA ARG A 270 2.06 -39.58 -12.20
C ARG A 270 2.08 -38.08 -12.50
N HIS A 271 2.57 -37.25 -11.59
CA HIS A 271 2.51 -35.80 -11.75
C HIS A 271 3.91 -35.17 -11.77
N ALA A 272 4.15 -34.38 -12.80
CA ALA A 272 5.29 -33.46 -12.85
C ALA A 272 4.82 -32.07 -12.46
N PHE A 273 5.62 -31.39 -11.64
CA PHE A 273 5.37 -30.01 -11.21
C PHE A 273 6.49 -29.11 -11.75
N VAL A 274 6.17 -27.85 -12.01
CA VAL A 274 7.13 -26.84 -12.47
C VAL A 274 8.02 -26.40 -11.31
N ASP A 275 7.41 -26.10 -10.16
CA ASP A 275 8.11 -25.66 -8.96
C ASP A 275 7.57 -26.32 -7.68
N PHE A 276 8.26 -26.10 -6.55
CA PHE A 276 7.87 -26.67 -5.27
C PHE A 276 6.54 -26.09 -4.74
N ARG A 277 6.21 -24.86 -5.14
CA ARG A 277 4.97 -24.19 -4.72
C ARG A 277 3.76 -24.83 -5.39
N GLU A 278 3.85 -25.15 -6.68
CA GLU A 278 2.81 -25.86 -7.42
C GLU A 278 2.55 -27.25 -6.81
N LEU A 279 3.62 -27.98 -6.47
CA LEU A 279 3.53 -29.25 -5.73
C LEU A 279 2.76 -29.08 -4.42
N LEU A 280 3.13 -28.09 -3.58
CA LEU A 280 2.46 -27.88 -2.30
C LEU A 280 1.00 -27.47 -2.47
N SER A 281 0.69 -26.58 -3.42
CA SER A 281 -0.68 -26.17 -3.73
C SER A 281 -1.53 -27.36 -4.19
N TRP A 282 -0.97 -28.25 -5.01
CA TRP A 282 -1.66 -29.46 -5.45
C TRP A 282 -1.92 -30.41 -4.28
N LEU A 283 -0.94 -30.61 -3.39
CA LEU A 283 -1.11 -31.46 -2.20
C LEU A 283 -2.17 -30.92 -1.24
N ILE A 284 -2.26 -29.60 -1.08
CA ILE A 284 -3.28 -28.94 -0.26
C ILE A 284 -4.69 -29.18 -0.82
N THR A 285 -4.85 -29.13 -2.15
CA THR A 285 -6.16 -29.32 -2.79
C THR A 285 -6.63 -30.78 -2.79
N ASN A 286 -5.70 -31.74 -2.79
CA ASN A 286 -6.00 -33.17 -2.86
C ASN A 286 -5.98 -33.88 -1.47
N ASP A 287 -6.00 -33.11 -0.38
CA ASP A 287 -6.14 -33.59 1.00
C ASP A 287 -5.18 -34.74 1.39
N HIS A 288 -3.91 -34.60 1.02
CA HIS A 288 -2.87 -35.53 1.46
C HIS A 288 -2.44 -35.22 2.91
N SER A 289 -1.76 -36.16 3.58
CA SER A 289 -1.21 -35.92 4.93
C SER A 289 -0.09 -34.86 4.89
N LEU A 290 -0.43 -33.59 5.04
CA LEU A 290 0.46 -32.44 4.84
C LEU A 290 1.52 -32.35 5.94
N GLU A 291 1.20 -32.72 7.18
CA GLU A 291 2.13 -32.79 8.31
C GLU A 291 3.23 -33.81 8.05
N MET A 292 2.86 -35.00 7.58
CA MET A 292 3.79 -36.05 7.19
C MET A 292 4.67 -35.62 6.01
N PHE A 293 4.06 -35.02 4.98
CA PHE A 293 4.80 -34.50 3.82
C PHE A 293 5.84 -33.46 4.24
N THR A 294 5.42 -32.42 4.97
CA THR A 294 6.30 -31.31 5.35
C THR A 294 7.40 -31.74 6.30
N THR A 295 7.13 -32.68 7.21
CA THR A 295 8.14 -33.28 8.08
C THR A 295 9.14 -34.11 7.28
N SER A 296 8.68 -34.89 6.30
CA SER A 296 9.55 -35.65 5.41
C SER A 296 10.44 -34.74 4.57
N VAL A 297 9.89 -33.63 4.03
CA VAL A 297 10.66 -32.58 3.33
C VAL A 297 11.77 -32.02 4.24
N TRP A 298 11.47 -31.77 5.50
CA TRP A 298 12.47 -31.29 6.47
C TRP A 298 13.58 -32.30 6.74
N LEU A 299 13.25 -33.58 6.88
CA LEU A 299 14.23 -34.65 7.05
C LEU A 299 15.09 -34.84 5.79
N VAL A 300 14.51 -34.83 4.60
CA VAL A 300 15.24 -34.88 3.32
C VAL A 300 16.23 -33.73 3.20
N TRP A 301 15.82 -32.52 3.56
CA TRP A 301 16.68 -31.34 3.53
C TRP A 301 17.81 -31.43 4.56
N THR A 302 17.49 -31.86 5.77
CA THR A 302 18.47 -32.01 6.87
C THR A 302 19.50 -33.08 6.52
N GLN A 303 19.06 -34.26 6.08
CA GLN A 303 19.91 -35.36 5.64
C GLN A 303 20.81 -34.93 4.47
N ARG A 304 20.27 -34.19 3.47
CA ARG A 304 21.07 -33.61 2.38
C ARG A 304 22.22 -32.75 2.91
N ASN A 305 21.92 -31.86 3.85
CA ASN A 305 22.92 -30.93 4.40
C ASN A 305 23.97 -31.67 5.24
N GLN A 306 23.57 -32.67 6.02
CA GLN A 306 24.50 -33.51 6.79
C GLN A 306 25.49 -34.22 5.87
N VAL A 307 25.01 -34.87 4.81
CA VAL A 307 25.88 -35.53 3.81
C VAL A 307 26.85 -34.54 3.18
N ARG A 308 26.38 -33.34 2.81
CA ARG A 308 27.23 -32.30 2.22
C ARG A 308 28.33 -31.81 3.17
N MET A 309 28.04 -31.78 4.48
CA MET A 309 28.97 -31.33 5.52
C MET A 309 29.81 -32.48 6.10
N ASN A 310 29.77 -33.68 5.49
CA ASN A 310 30.41 -34.90 6.01
C ASN A 310 30.02 -35.24 7.45
N GLN A 311 28.76 -34.97 7.82
CA GLN A 311 28.21 -35.32 9.13
C GLN A 311 27.47 -36.66 9.08
N PRO A 312 27.36 -37.38 10.21
CA PRO A 312 26.51 -38.56 10.31
C PRO A 312 25.07 -38.22 9.92
N SER A 313 24.46 -39.07 9.10
CA SER A 313 23.09 -38.86 8.60
C SER A 313 22.37 -40.19 8.50
N ILE A 314 21.05 -40.18 8.73
CA ILE A 314 20.21 -41.37 8.53
C ILE A 314 20.18 -41.81 7.07
N CYS A 315 19.91 -43.09 6.84
CA CYS A 315 19.69 -43.60 5.49
C CYS A 315 18.41 -42.99 4.90
N VAL A 316 18.40 -42.71 3.59
CA VAL A 316 17.25 -42.12 2.90
C VAL A 316 15.98 -42.97 3.08
N HIS A 317 16.11 -44.30 3.11
CA HIS A 317 15.00 -45.23 3.32
C HIS A 317 14.39 -45.19 4.73
N GLN A 318 15.08 -44.59 5.71
CA GLN A 318 14.59 -44.44 7.09
C GLN A 318 13.81 -43.13 7.30
N ILE A 319 13.81 -42.24 6.31
CA ILE A 319 13.12 -40.94 6.40
C ILE A 319 11.61 -41.11 6.65
N PRO A 320 10.88 -42.02 5.97
CA PRO A 320 9.45 -42.19 6.21
C PRO A 320 9.12 -42.62 7.65
N SER A 321 9.89 -43.55 8.23
CA SER A 321 9.68 -43.99 9.62
C SER A 321 10.00 -42.87 10.61
N SER A 322 11.12 -42.17 10.43
CA SER A 322 11.49 -41.02 11.27
C SER A 322 10.50 -39.85 11.15
N ALA A 323 9.89 -39.64 9.98
CA ALA A 323 8.85 -38.63 9.81
C ALA A 323 7.61 -38.94 10.65
N LYS A 324 7.19 -40.21 10.69
CA LYS A 324 6.04 -40.66 11.51
C LYS A 324 6.32 -40.44 13.00
N GLU A 325 7.52 -40.81 13.45
CA GLU A 325 7.95 -40.60 14.83
C GLU A 325 7.94 -39.11 15.20
N HIS A 326 8.49 -38.23 14.35
CA HIS A 326 8.52 -36.80 14.61
C HIS A 326 7.14 -36.13 14.63
N VAL A 327 6.21 -36.57 13.77
CA VAL A 327 4.83 -36.06 13.79
C VAL A 327 4.14 -36.50 15.09
N ALA A 328 4.24 -37.78 15.45
CA ALA A 328 3.65 -38.30 16.68
C ALA A 328 4.24 -37.65 17.95
N GLU A 329 5.56 -37.45 17.99
CA GLU A 329 6.25 -36.72 19.06
C GLU A 329 5.71 -35.29 19.18
N PHE A 330 5.59 -34.58 18.05
CA PHE A 330 5.09 -33.21 18.04
C PHE A 330 3.63 -33.13 18.51
N GLU A 331 2.76 -34.02 18.04
CA GLU A 331 1.35 -34.10 18.47
C GLU A 331 1.25 -34.36 19.98
N SER A 332 2.05 -35.29 20.51
CA SER A 332 2.06 -35.61 21.95
C SER A 332 2.56 -34.46 22.83
N SER A 333 3.38 -33.56 22.28
CA SER A 333 3.96 -32.41 22.98
C SER A 333 3.07 -31.16 22.95
N GLN A 334 1.98 -31.17 22.17
CA GLN A 334 1.07 -30.03 22.13
C GLN A 334 0.22 -29.98 23.41
N PRO A 335 0.10 -28.81 24.05
CA PRO A 335 -0.85 -28.65 25.14
C PRO A 335 -2.27 -28.90 24.63
N THR A 336 -3.07 -29.68 25.37
CA THR A 336 -4.50 -29.85 25.09
C THR A 336 -5.16 -28.48 24.92
N PRO A 337 -5.93 -28.25 23.84
CA PRO A 337 -6.51 -26.94 23.59
C PRO A 337 -7.42 -26.56 24.76
N PRO A 338 -7.33 -25.31 25.27
CA PRO A 338 -8.31 -24.83 26.24
C PRO A 338 -9.70 -24.85 25.60
N CYS A 339 -10.70 -25.29 26.38
CA CYS A 339 -12.11 -25.30 26.00
C CYS A 339 -12.51 -23.93 25.42
N ILE A 340 -12.88 -23.90 24.15
CA ILE A 340 -13.35 -22.70 23.46
C ILE A 340 -14.69 -22.31 24.07
N ARG A 341 -14.73 -21.21 24.83
CA ARG A 341 -16.01 -20.59 25.19
C ARG A 341 -16.67 -20.05 23.91
N PRO A 342 -17.99 -20.26 23.72
CA PRO A 342 -18.68 -19.71 22.56
C PRO A 342 -18.61 -18.18 22.61
N VAL A 343 -18.01 -17.60 21.58
CA VAL A 343 -18.03 -16.15 21.35
C VAL A 343 -19.46 -15.80 20.95
N LEU A 344 -20.18 -15.08 21.81
CA LEU A 344 -21.42 -14.41 21.43
C LEU A 344 -21.10 -13.44 20.29
N SER A 345 -21.62 -13.74 19.10
CA SER A 345 -21.57 -12.85 17.95
C SER A 345 -22.41 -11.61 18.25
N SER A 346 -21.76 -10.53 18.69
CA SER A 346 -22.36 -9.20 18.63
C SER A 346 -22.45 -8.79 17.16
N MET A 347 -23.63 -8.93 16.57
CA MET A 347 -23.97 -8.26 15.32
C MET A 347 -24.17 -6.77 15.62
N ARG A 348 -23.10 -5.98 15.66
CA ARG A 348 -23.22 -4.53 15.49
C ARG A 348 -23.32 -4.23 14.00
N ALA A 349 -24.42 -3.59 13.62
CA ALA A 349 -24.59 -3.06 12.27
C ALA A 349 -23.43 -2.11 11.95
N LYS A 350 -22.68 -2.42 10.89
CA LYS A 350 -21.67 -1.51 10.35
C LYS A 350 -22.38 -0.43 9.55
N TRP A 351 -22.30 0.80 10.05
CA TRP A 351 -22.65 2.00 9.30
C TRP A 351 -21.94 1.99 7.93
N ARG A 352 -22.67 2.40 6.89
CA ARG A 352 -22.11 2.61 5.56
C ARG A 352 -22.26 4.10 5.22
N PRO A 353 -21.18 4.78 4.80
CA PRO A 353 -21.23 6.18 4.39
C PRO A 353 -22.09 6.38 3.14
N PRO A 354 -22.56 7.63 2.90
CA PRO A 354 -23.14 8.05 1.63
C PRO A 354 -22.17 7.88 0.43
N GLY A 355 -22.70 8.06 -0.78
CA GLY A 355 -22.09 7.73 -2.07
C GLY A 355 -20.62 8.17 -2.27
N PRO A 356 -19.86 7.43 -3.10
CA PRO A 356 -18.43 7.28 -2.91
C PRO A 356 -17.62 8.33 -3.69
N ASN A 357 -16.63 8.89 -2.99
CA ASN A 357 -15.31 9.30 -3.51
C ASN A 357 -15.02 10.79 -3.74
N MET A 358 -15.88 11.74 -3.37
CA MET A 358 -15.56 13.15 -3.59
C MET A 358 -14.76 13.79 -2.45
N TYR A 359 -15.28 13.73 -1.23
CA TYR A 359 -14.67 14.33 -0.04
C TYR A 359 -14.56 13.37 1.13
N MET A 360 -13.53 13.54 1.95
CA MET A 360 -13.42 12.88 3.25
C MET A 360 -14.53 13.40 4.18
N PRO A 361 -15.08 12.58 5.10
CA PRO A 361 -16.14 13.04 6.01
C PRO A 361 -15.80 14.35 6.72
N LEU A 362 -14.56 14.50 7.15
CA LEU A 362 -14.06 15.71 7.81
C LEU A 362 -14.07 16.97 6.92
N GLU A 363 -13.88 16.81 5.60
CA GLU A 363 -13.96 17.92 4.64
C GLU A 363 -15.41 18.39 4.46
N ILE A 364 -16.37 17.46 4.50
CA ILE A 364 -17.80 17.77 4.43
C ILE A 364 -18.23 18.57 5.66
N GLU A 365 -17.79 18.17 6.86
CA GLU A 365 -18.09 18.90 8.10
C GLU A 365 -17.51 20.33 8.08
N ALA A 366 -16.26 20.48 7.62
CA ALA A 366 -15.66 21.80 7.47
C ALA A 366 -16.37 22.66 6.42
N LEU A 367 -16.78 22.07 5.29
CA LEU A 367 -17.52 22.77 4.26
C LEU A 367 -18.86 23.28 4.81
N ALA A 368 -19.60 22.42 5.52
CA ALA A 368 -20.86 22.80 6.16
C ALA A 368 -20.68 23.96 7.16
N ALA A 369 -19.63 23.92 7.99
CA ALA A 369 -19.30 24.99 8.92
C ALA A 369 -18.97 26.31 8.22
N SER A 370 -18.15 26.27 7.17
CA SER A 370 -17.79 27.46 6.38
C SER A 370 -19.02 28.09 5.72
N THR A 371 -19.87 27.28 5.08
CA THR A 371 -21.10 27.75 4.42
C THR A 371 -22.10 28.34 5.42
N ALA A 372 -22.21 27.76 6.62
CA ALA A 372 -23.10 28.30 7.67
C ALA A 372 -22.65 29.69 8.14
N LEU A 373 -21.34 29.91 8.31
CA LEU A 373 -20.78 31.20 8.69
C LEU A 373 -20.96 32.26 7.59
N GLU A 374 -20.75 31.86 6.33
CA GLU A 374 -21.02 32.70 5.17
C GLU A 374 -22.47 33.17 5.14
N PHE A 375 -23.41 32.23 5.24
CA PHE A 375 -24.84 32.54 5.24
C PHE A 375 -25.23 33.47 6.38
N ALA A 376 -24.67 33.26 7.59
CA ALA A 376 -24.90 34.15 8.72
C ALA A 376 -24.39 35.58 8.44
N ALA A 377 -23.22 35.71 7.82
CA ALA A 377 -22.67 37.00 7.45
C ALA A 377 -23.47 37.70 6.34
N GLU A 378 -23.94 36.98 5.33
CA GLU A 378 -24.82 37.52 4.27
C GLU A 378 -26.14 38.07 4.83
N LEU A 379 -26.67 37.43 5.87
CA LEU A 379 -27.86 37.88 6.59
C LEU A 379 -27.59 39.07 7.54
N GLY A 380 -26.33 39.52 7.66
CA GLY A 380 -25.95 40.65 8.49
C GLY A 380 -25.93 40.35 10.00
N PHE A 381 -25.83 39.07 10.39
CA PHE A 381 -25.56 38.74 11.79
C PHE A 381 -24.15 39.17 12.16
N ASN A 382 -23.97 39.73 13.35
CA ASN A 382 -22.66 40.18 13.85
C ASN A 382 -22.06 39.22 14.90
N ARG A 383 -22.79 38.14 15.22
CA ARG A 383 -22.40 37.10 16.16
C ARG A 383 -23.10 35.79 15.77
N ALA A 384 -22.34 34.72 15.72
CA ALA A 384 -22.75 33.35 15.48
C ALA A 384 -22.13 32.43 16.55
N GLU A 385 -22.74 31.28 16.80
CA GLU A 385 -22.14 30.23 17.64
C GLU A 385 -22.07 28.98 16.78
N LEU A 386 -20.86 28.46 16.55
CA LEU A 386 -20.66 27.27 15.73
C LEU A 386 -20.68 26.05 16.64
N GLU A 387 -21.77 25.29 16.55
CA GLU A 387 -21.92 24.01 17.21
C GLU A 387 -21.55 22.87 16.25
N THR A 388 -20.66 21.98 16.67
CA THR A 388 -20.27 20.81 15.89
C THR A 388 -20.04 19.60 16.79
N ASP A 389 -20.48 18.43 16.33
CA ASP A 389 -20.18 17.12 16.92
C ASP A 389 -18.89 16.50 16.35
N ALA A 390 -18.32 17.12 15.31
CA ALA A 390 -17.07 16.71 14.68
C ALA A 390 -15.86 17.14 15.53
N LEU A 391 -15.53 16.33 16.55
CA LEU A 391 -14.38 16.58 17.45
C LEU A 391 -13.06 16.85 16.71
N MET A 392 -12.86 16.22 15.56
CA MET A 392 -11.67 16.44 14.72
C MET A 392 -11.63 17.85 14.11
N LEU A 393 -12.78 18.38 13.68
CA LEU A 393 -12.90 19.76 13.18
C LEU A 393 -12.67 20.75 14.33
N PHE A 394 -13.31 20.51 15.48
CA PHE A 394 -13.13 21.32 16.69
C PHE A 394 -11.65 21.44 17.09
N ASN A 395 -10.94 20.31 17.15
CA ASN A 395 -9.53 20.30 17.51
C ASN A 395 -8.67 20.96 16.44
N ALA A 396 -8.96 20.74 15.16
CA ALA A 396 -8.21 21.33 14.07
C ALA A 396 -8.35 22.85 14.01
N LEU A 397 -9.54 23.41 14.30
CA LEU A 397 -9.72 24.86 14.35
C LEU A 397 -8.86 25.54 15.44
N ARG A 398 -8.55 24.82 16.52
CA ARG A 398 -7.68 25.28 17.62
C ARG A 398 -6.19 24.99 17.41
N ASP A 399 -5.87 24.09 16.49
CA ASP A 399 -4.50 23.67 16.20
C ASP A 399 -3.92 24.52 15.08
N GLU A 400 -2.85 25.28 15.33
CA GLU A 400 -2.17 26.09 14.31
C GLU A 400 -1.36 25.27 13.30
N SER A 401 -1.45 23.93 13.35
CA SER A 401 -0.75 23.07 12.39
C SER A 401 -1.23 23.26 10.94
N THR A 402 -0.29 23.20 10.00
CA THR A 402 -0.59 23.38 8.58
C THR A 402 -1.26 22.13 8.01
N HIS A 403 -2.32 22.31 7.20
CA HIS A 403 -2.99 21.26 6.46
C HIS A 403 -2.84 21.48 4.94
N LEU A 404 -2.31 20.48 4.23
CA LEU A 404 -2.10 20.54 2.77
C LEU A 404 -3.31 20.02 1.98
N SER A 405 -4.19 19.25 2.61
CA SER A 405 -5.43 18.78 1.99
C SER A 405 -6.41 19.94 1.74
N PRO A 406 -7.47 19.72 0.92
CA PRO A 406 -8.57 20.68 0.77
C PRO A 406 -9.18 21.14 2.11
N PHE A 407 -9.23 20.24 3.09
CA PHE A 407 -9.59 20.56 4.48
C PHE A 407 -8.86 21.79 5.06
N GLY A 408 -7.59 21.99 4.71
CA GLY A 408 -6.81 23.13 5.21
C GLY A 408 -7.35 24.49 4.76
N LEU A 409 -7.78 24.61 3.50
CA LEU A 409 -8.36 25.87 3.00
C LEU A 409 -9.67 26.19 3.71
N LEU A 410 -10.49 25.18 3.97
CA LEU A 410 -11.74 25.35 4.71
C LEU A 410 -11.49 25.79 6.16
N LEU A 411 -10.45 25.25 6.82
CA LEU A 411 -10.06 25.72 8.16
C LEU A 411 -9.62 27.18 8.15
N ASP A 412 -8.81 27.56 7.17
CA ASP A 412 -8.32 28.93 7.05
C ASP A 412 -9.47 29.91 6.78
N ASP A 413 -10.42 29.55 5.91
CA ASP A 413 -11.63 30.33 5.65
C ASP A 413 -12.52 30.46 6.92
N ILE A 414 -12.71 29.37 7.67
CA ILE A 414 -13.45 29.42 8.95
C ILE A 414 -12.75 30.33 9.96
N ARG A 415 -11.42 30.24 10.10
CA ARG A 415 -10.65 31.09 11.03
C ARG A 415 -10.74 32.56 10.65
N LEU A 416 -10.66 32.88 9.36
CA LEU A 416 -10.84 34.25 8.89
C LEU A 416 -12.22 34.80 9.26
N TRP A 417 -13.28 33.99 9.17
CA TRP A 417 -14.61 34.38 9.64
C TRP A 417 -14.64 34.64 11.15
N MET A 418 -13.88 33.86 11.93
CA MET A 418 -13.77 34.07 13.37
C MET A 418 -13.00 35.37 13.71
N GLU A 419 -12.04 35.77 12.88
CA GLU A 419 -11.14 36.93 13.13
C GLU A 419 -11.61 38.27 12.55
N SER A 420 -12.45 38.28 11.50
CA SER A 420 -12.69 39.47 10.67
C SER A 420 -13.69 40.52 11.20
N VAL A 421 -14.18 40.46 12.45
CA VAL A 421 -15.18 41.43 13.00
C VAL A 421 -14.95 41.72 14.51
N PRO A 422 -15.07 42.97 15.01
CA PRO A 422 -14.83 43.28 16.44
C PRO A 422 -16.04 42.95 17.33
N PRO A 423 -15.85 42.60 18.63
CA PRO A 423 -15.26 41.36 19.16
C PRO A 423 -16.23 40.14 19.03
N PRO A 424 -15.73 38.91 19.26
CA PRO A 424 -15.65 37.85 18.24
C PRO A 424 -17.01 37.43 17.65
N PHE A 425 -17.00 37.25 16.32
CA PHE A 425 -18.13 36.74 15.53
C PHE A 425 -18.50 35.30 15.89
N ALA A 426 -17.62 34.54 16.55
CA ALA A 426 -17.88 33.14 16.90
C ALA A 426 -17.24 32.68 18.22
N SER A 427 -18.07 32.10 19.10
CA SER A 427 -17.59 31.18 20.14
C SER A 427 -17.88 29.75 19.71
N LEU A 428 -16.92 28.86 19.93
CA LEU A 428 -16.96 27.49 19.43
C LEU A 428 -17.37 26.54 20.57
N VAL A 429 -18.51 25.87 20.41
CA VAL A 429 -19.11 25.00 21.44
C VAL A 429 -19.18 23.58 20.88
N LEU A 430 -18.62 22.61 21.60
CA LEU A 430 -18.88 21.20 21.31
C LEU A 430 -20.29 20.87 21.76
N ALA A 431 -21.11 20.34 20.85
CA ALA A 431 -22.40 19.80 21.24
C ALA A 431 -22.18 18.64 22.23
N ASP A 432 -22.66 18.80 23.46
CA ASP A 432 -22.64 17.73 24.45
C ASP A 432 -23.67 16.67 24.02
N THR A 433 -23.19 15.60 23.39
CA THR A 433 -24.03 14.49 22.90
C THR A 433 -24.51 13.58 24.04
N SER A 434 -24.32 13.96 25.31
CA SER A 434 -24.81 13.20 26.48
C SER A 434 -26.33 13.26 26.68
N GLY A 435 -27.09 13.90 25.79
CA GLY A 435 -28.55 14.04 25.91
C GLY A 435 -29.30 13.97 24.57
N ILE A 436 -29.16 12.90 23.80
CA ILE A 436 -30.12 12.55 22.75
C ILE A 436 -30.57 11.09 23.00
N PRO A 437 -31.87 10.83 23.24
CA PRO A 437 -32.40 9.53 23.69
C PRO A 437 -32.27 8.39 22.68
#